data_AF-F7SAZ7-F1
#
_entry.id   AF-F7SAZ7-F1
#
_cell.length_a   1.000
_cell.length_b   1.000
_cell.length_c   1.000
_cell.angle_alpha   90.00
_cell.angle_beta   90.00
_cell.angle_gamma   90.00
#
_symmetry.space_group_name_H-M   'P 1'
#
loop_
_entity.id
_entity.type
_entity.pdbx_description
1 polymer ?
#
loop_
_entity_poly.entity_id
_entity_poly.type
_entity_poly.pdbx_seq_one_letter_code
_entity_poly.pdbx_strand_id
1 'polypeptide(L)' 'MGPYPFSAIVGQAEMKEALLIAAIEPALGGVLALGDRGTGKSTAVRALAALLPAVSAVAGCRYR' A
#
# COMPACT_ATOMS: atom_id res chain seq x y z
N MET A 1 8.00 -12.47 9.70
CA MET A 1 6.54 -12.45 9.46
C MET A 1 6.28 -11.40 8.38
N GLY A 2 5.75 -11.77 7.22
CA GLY A 2 5.41 -10.81 6.16
C GLY A 2 4.20 -9.96 6.52
N PRO A 3 3.90 -8.88 5.78
CA PRO A 3 2.68 -8.10 5.95
C PRO A 3 1.42 -8.98 5.80
N TYR A 4 0.32 -8.57 6.42
CA TYR A 4 -0.97 -9.25 6.26
C TYR A 4 -1.40 -9.20 4.77
N PRO A 5 -1.99 -10.27 4.19
CA PRO A 5 -2.32 -10.28 2.76
C PRO A 5 -3.36 -9.21 2.38
N PHE A 6 -3.11 -8.45 1.31
CA PHE A 6 -4.01 -7.36 0.88
C PHE A 6 -5.42 -7.86 0.53
N SER A 7 -5.51 -9.02 -0.12
CA SER A 7 -6.78 -9.66 -0.48
C SER A 7 -7.59 -10.14 0.74
N ALA A 8 -6.93 -10.41 1.86
CA ALA A 8 -7.59 -10.86 3.09
C ALA A 8 -8.13 -9.70 3.95
N ILE A 9 -7.88 -8.45 3.57
CA ILE A 9 -8.39 -7.28 4.31
C ILE A 9 -9.91 -7.16 4.10
N VAL A 10 -10.65 -7.33 5.20
CA VAL A 10 -12.10 -7.20 5.24
C VAL A 10 -12.52 -5.73 5.14
N GLY A 11 -13.56 -5.45 4.36
CA GLY A 11 -14.07 -4.08 4.14
C GLY A 11 -13.10 -3.21 3.33
N GLN A 12 -13.14 -1.89 3.57
CA GLN A 12 -12.23 -0.90 2.97
C GLN A 12 -12.21 -0.91 1.43
N ALA A 13 -13.37 -1.13 0.78
CA ALA A 13 -13.45 -1.25 -0.68
C ALA A 13 -12.89 0.00 -1.39
N GLU A 14 -13.37 1.19 -1.01
CA GLU A 14 -12.93 2.47 -1.60
C GLU A 14 -11.44 2.73 -1.38
N MET A 15 -10.92 2.46 -0.18
CA MET A 15 -9.49 2.64 0.10
C MET A 15 -8.64 1.65 -0.71
N LYS A 16 -9.05 0.39 -0.82
CA LYS A 16 -8.32 -0.61 -1.61
C LYS A 16 -8.31 -0.22 -3.09
N GLU A 17 -9.44 0.23 -3.62
CA GLU A 17 -9.55 0.71 -5.00
C GLU A 17 -8.68 1.94 -5.25
N ALA A 18 -8.74 2.95 -4.39
CA ALA A 18 -7.91 4.15 -4.50
C ALA A 18 -6.41 3.83 -4.47
N LEU A 19 -5.99 2.90 -3.61
CA LEU A 19 -4.60 2.43 -3.55
C LEU A 19 -4.18 1.68 -4.82
N LEU A 20 -5.05 0.85 -5.40
CA LEU A 20 -4.78 0.16 -6.66
C LEU A 20 -4.67 1.14 -7.83
N ILE A 21 -5.55 2.14 -7.89
CA ILE A 21 -5.50 3.22 -8.89
C ILE A 21 -4.18 3.98 -8.78
N ALA A 22 -3.80 4.40 -7.57
CA ALA A 22 -2.54 5.11 -7.34
C ALA A 22 -1.29 4.26 -7.64
N ALA A 23 -1.38 2.93 -7.51
CA ALA A 23 -0.31 2.02 -7.89
C ALA A 23 -0.19 1.86 -9.42
N ILE A 24 -1.28 2.03 -10.16
CA ILE A 24 -1.31 1.94 -11.63
C ILE A 24 -0.92 3.27 -12.28
N GLU A 25 -1.49 4.39 -11.83
CA GLU A 25 -1.25 5.72 -12.37
C GLU A 25 -0.78 6.69 -11.26
N PRO A 26 0.55 6.80 -11.05
CA PRO A 26 1.12 7.67 -10.04
C PRO A 26 0.88 9.18 -10.27
N ALA A 27 0.58 9.61 -11.50
CA ALA A 27 0.36 11.03 -11.81
C ALA A 27 -0.93 11.60 -11.19
N LEU A 28 -1.86 10.73 -10.77
CA LEU A 28 -3.08 11.14 -10.05
C LEU A 28 -2.78 11.68 -8.64
N GLY A 29 -1.56 11.47 -8.14
CA GLY A 29 -1.12 11.91 -6.82
C GLY A 29 -1.35 10.87 -5.73
N GLY A 30 -1.40 11.34 -4.48
CA GLY A 30 -1.50 10.47 -3.30
C GLY A 30 -2.94 10.22 -2.84
N VAL A 31 -3.14 9.13 -2.11
CA VAL A 31 -4.43 8.79 -1.47
C VAL A 31 -4.45 9.32 -0.03
N LEU A 32 -5.40 10.19 0.28
CA LEU A 32 -5.68 10.61 1.67
C LEU A 32 -6.69 9.66 2.32
N ALA A 33 -6.21 8.72 3.14
CA ALA A 33 -7.06 7.77 3.86
C ALA A 33 -7.43 8.30 5.26
N LEU A 34 -8.68 8.73 5.44
CA LEU A 34 -9.21 9.21 6.71
C LEU A 34 -9.81 8.08 7.58
N GLY A 35 -9.84 8.28 8.90
CA GLY A 35 -10.52 7.42 9.86
C GLY A 35 -9.77 7.27 11.17
N ASP A 36 -10.35 6.54 12.12
CA ASP A 36 -9.83 6.41 13.47
C ASP A 36 -8.55 5.55 13.58
N ARG A 37 -7.87 5.65 14.73
CA ARG A 37 -6.78 4.73 15.05
C ARG A 37 -7.33 3.30 15.13
N GLY A 38 -6.59 2.35 14.58
CA GLY A 38 -6.96 0.93 14.62
C GLY A 38 -7.79 0.44 13.43
N THR A 39 -8.20 1.31 12.51
CA THR A 39 -8.96 0.91 11.31
C THR A 39 -8.13 0.16 10.25
N GLY A 40 -6.84 -0.11 10.48
CA GLY A 40 -6.02 -0.90 9.57
C GLY A 40 -5.50 -0.15 8.33
N LYS A 41 -5.54 1.19 8.30
CA LYS A 41 -5.04 2.00 7.16
C LYS A 41 -3.59 1.67 6.77
N SER A 42 -2.68 1.67 7.74
CA SER A 42 -1.26 1.33 7.49
C SER A 42 -1.05 -0.15 7.15
N THR A 43 -1.94 -1.03 7.63
CA THR A 43 -1.94 -2.45 7.27
C THR A 43 -2.21 -2.61 5.77
N ALA A 44 -3.23 -1.93 5.23
CA ALA A 44 -3.56 -1.97 3.80
C ALA A 44 -2.41 -1.46 2.91
N VAL A 45 -1.77 -0.34 3.29
CA VAL A 45 -0.62 0.20 2.54
C VAL A 45 0.56 -0.79 2.53
N ARG A 46 0.92 -1.36 3.68
CA ARG A 46 2.01 -2.34 3.79
C ARG A 46 1.69 -3.64 3.05
N ALA A 47 0.43 -4.07 3.09
CA ALA A 47 -0.04 -5.24 2.39
C ALA A 47 0.07 -5.08 0.87
N LEU A 48 -0.30 -3.91 0.32
CA LEU A 48 -0.14 -3.63 -1.10
C LEU A 48 1.34 -3.55 -1.49
N ALA A 49 2.18 -2.87 -0.69
CA ALA A 49 3.61 -2.77 -0.95
C ALA A 49 4.30 -4.15 -1.04
N ALA A 50 3.79 -5.15 -0.31
CA ALA A 50 4.28 -6.52 -0.36
C ALA A 50 3.94 -7.27 -1.67
N LEU A 51 2.92 -6.81 -2.40
CA LEU A 51 2.50 -7.40 -3.68
C LEU A 51 3.23 -6.80 -4.88
N LEU A 52 3.76 -5.58 -4.75
CA LEU A 52 4.42 -4.90 -5.84
C LEU A 52 5.84 -5.45 -6.07
N PRO A 53 6.36 -5.38 -7.32
CA PRO A 53 7.73 -5.73 -7.60
C PRO A 53 8.71 -4.91 -6.75
N ALA A 54 9.81 -5.54 -6.34
CA ALA A 54 10.87 -4.83 -5.63
C ALA A 54 11.41 -3.68 -6.49
N VAL A 55 11.46 -2.48 -5.90
CA VAL A 55 12.02 -1.30 -6.57
C VAL A 55 13.50 -1.52 -6.84
N SER A 56 13.95 -1.33 -8.08
CA SER A 56 15.38 -1.38 -8.43
C SER A 56 16.14 -0.29 -7.67
N ALA A 57 17.25 -0.64 -7.02
CA ALA A 57 18.14 0.32 -6.38
C ALA A 57 19.59 -0.13 -6.52
N VAL A 58 20.48 0.86 -6.49
CA VAL A 58 21.93 0.66 -6.57
C VAL A 58 22.42 -0.21 -5.41
N ALA A 59 23.42 -1.05 -5.67
CA ALA A 59 24.06 -1.86 -4.63
C ALA A 59 24.57 -0.96 -3.49
N GLY A 60 24.21 -1.29 -2.25
CA GLY A 60 24.57 -0.49 -1.07
C GLY A 60 23.73 0.77 -0.84
N CYS A 61 22.59 0.96 -1.54
CA CYS A 61 21.70 2.10 -1.31
C CYS A 61 21.15 2.09 0.13
N ARG A 62 21.42 3.17 0.89
CA ARG A 62 21.01 3.32 2.29
C ARG A 62 19.48 3.41 2.50
N TYR A 63 18.75 3.70 1.44
CA TYR A 63 17.30 3.91 1.46
C TYR A 63 16.49 2.70 1.00
N ARG A 64 17.16 1.59 0.62
CA ARG A 64 16.51 0.37 0.18
C ARG A 64 16.37 -0.63 1.33
#